data_AF-A0A6G4CL62-F1
#
_entry.id   AF-A0A6G4CL62-F1
#
_cell.length_a   1.000
_cell.length_b   1.000
_cell.length_c   1.000
_cell.angle_alpha   90.00
_cell.angle_beta   90.00
_cell.angle_gamma   90.00
#
_symmetry.space_group_name_H-M   'P 1'
#
loop_
_entity.id
_entity.type
_entity.pdbx_description
1 polymer ?
#
loop_
_entity_poly.entity_id
_entity_poly.type
_entity_poly.pdbx_seq_one_letter_code
_entity_poly.pdbx_strand_id
1 'polypeptide(L)'
;MEIMLPKNTLYDREQNIFFEKVTALIGENGAGKSSILQSVFINCLTKKYLPETKVVCFSSGQNEKYSTYFSDYLSHERQANRGLSLDCCYYDKSWSKLLIFISTICKSNGLVRNFLCEKGYIDVSDDKNDDISSKLTLTVRVNSAYVNRVKMALAQEEQGIENTLRYSAYHRTLESFINNIVNA
;
A
#
# COMPACT_ATOMS: atom_id res chain seq x y z
N MET A 1 -14.35 2.47 20.86
CA MET A 1 -14.45 3.19 19.58
C MET A 1 -15.89 3.07 19.11
N GLU A 2 -16.56 4.19 18.90
CA GLU A 2 -17.93 4.19 18.38
C GLU A 2 -17.88 4.38 16.86
N ILE A 3 -18.59 3.54 16.12
CA ILE A 3 -18.75 3.65 14.67
C ILE A 3 -20.24 3.74 14.34
N MET A 4 -20.61 4.81 13.64
CA MET A 4 -21.89 4.94 12.95
C MET A 4 -21.84 4.14 11.65
N LEU A 5 -22.65 3.09 11.55
CA LEU A 5 -22.88 2.37 10.31
C LEU A 5 -24.13 2.90 9.60
N PRO A 6 -24.04 3.23 8.30
CA PRO A 6 -25.20 3.55 7.51
C PRO A 6 -26.04 2.29 7.27
N LYS A 7 -27.29 2.51 6.83
CA LYS A 7 -28.17 1.44 6.36
C LYS A 7 -27.46 0.54 5.35
N ASN A 8 -27.71 -0.76 5.41
CA ASN A 8 -27.17 -1.77 4.53
C ASN A 8 -28.24 -2.77 4.08
N THR A 9 -27.88 -3.74 3.24
CA THR A 9 -28.82 -4.69 2.63
C THR A 9 -29.56 -5.56 3.65
N LEU A 10 -29.04 -5.70 4.88
CA LEU A 10 -29.61 -6.53 5.94
C LEU A 10 -30.33 -5.71 7.02
N TYR A 11 -30.11 -4.40 7.07
CA TYR A 11 -30.70 -3.52 8.07
C TYR A 11 -30.89 -2.11 7.52
N ASP A 12 -32.12 -1.63 7.53
CA ASP A 12 -32.57 -0.42 6.82
C ASP A 12 -32.34 0.89 7.60
N ARG A 13 -31.85 0.81 8.83
CA ARG A 13 -31.55 1.95 9.70
C ARG A 13 -30.06 2.11 9.95
N GLU A 14 -29.67 3.30 10.39
CA GLU A 14 -28.32 3.54 10.90
C GLU A 14 -28.13 2.80 12.23
N GLN A 15 -26.89 2.35 12.49
CA GLN A 15 -26.54 1.57 13.66
C GLN A 15 -25.31 2.14 14.34
N ASN A 16 -25.40 2.34 15.65
CA ASN A 16 -24.24 2.68 16.46
C ASN A 16 -23.62 1.40 17.00
N ILE A 17 -22.39 1.13 16.57
CA ILE A 17 -21.63 -0.02 17.06
C ILE A 17 -20.49 0.49 17.92
N PHE A 18 -20.42 -0.06 19.14
CA PHE A 18 -19.30 0.15 20.03
C PHE A 18 -18.31 -1.01 19.91
N PHE A 19 -17.07 -0.69 19.54
CA PHE A 19 -15.94 -1.60 19.50
C PHE A 19 -15.01 -1.34 20.67
N GLU A 20 -14.70 -2.39 21.44
CA GLU A 20 -13.59 -2.37 22.39
C GLU A 20 -12.24 -2.53 21.65
N LYS A 21 -11.13 -2.52 22.40
CA LYS A 21 -9.78 -2.73 21.84
C LYS A 21 -9.68 -4.02 21.03
N VAL A 22 -10.36 -5.08 21.47
CA VAL A 22 -10.52 -6.34 20.74
C VAL A 22 -12.00 -6.68 20.76
N THR A 23 -12.60 -6.83 19.58
CA THR A 23 -14.02 -7.17 19.45
C THR A 23 -14.16 -8.34 18.49
N ALA A 24 -14.90 -9.36 18.89
CA ALA A 24 -15.21 -10.52 18.05
C ALA A 24 -16.68 -10.48 17.61
N LEU A 25 -16.92 -10.50 16.31
CA LEU A 25 -18.27 -10.65 15.75
C LEU A 25 -18.56 -12.14 15.56
N ILE A 26 -19.48 -12.69 16.35
CA ILE A 26 -19.83 -14.11 16.34
C ILE A 26 -21.30 -14.26 15.93
N GLY A 27 -21.59 -15.23 15.08
CA GLY A 27 -22.92 -15.52 14.58
C GLY A 27 -22.89 -16.54 13.46
N GLU A 28 -24.05 -17.07 13.08
CA GLU A 28 -24.18 -18.08 12.02
C GLU A 28 -23.83 -17.52 10.63
N ASN A 29 -23.68 -18.42 9.65
CA ASN A 29 -23.53 -18.01 8.25
C ASN A 29 -24.74 -17.20 7.81
N GLY A 30 -24.52 -16.05 7.15
CA GLY A 30 -25.60 -15.14 6.78
C GLY A 30 -26.02 -14.14 7.86
N ALA A 31 -25.50 -14.21 9.09
CA ALA A 31 -25.81 -13.26 10.17
C ALA A 31 -25.27 -11.83 9.98
N GLY A 32 -24.77 -11.46 8.80
CA GLY A 32 -24.35 -10.09 8.48
C GLY A 32 -22.97 -9.65 9.00
N LYS A 33 -22.18 -10.56 9.60
CA LYS A 33 -20.82 -10.26 10.11
C LYS A 33 -19.93 -9.57 9.08
N SER A 34 -19.80 -10.16 7.89
CA SER A 34 -18.99 -9.59 6.80
C SER A 34 -19.60 -8.29 6.27
N SER A 35 -20.93 -8.15 6.28
CA SER A 35 -21.60 -6.92 5.84
C SER A 35 -21.28 -5.73 6.75
N ILE A 36 -21.26 -5.95 8.07
CA ILE A 36 -20.85 -4.94 9.07
C ILE A 36 -19.42 -4.45 8.78
N LEU A 37 -18.46 -5.37 8.67
CA LEU A 37 -17.06 -5.05 8.43
C LEU A 37 -16.84 -4.39 7.05
N GLN A 38 -17.59 -4.82 6.01
CA GLN A 38 -17.62 -4.18 4.70
C GLN A 38 -18.14 -2.75 4.76
N SER A 39 -19.22 -2.50 5.50
CA SER A 39 -19.73 -1.14 5.69
C SER A 39 -18.71 -0.25 6.39
N VAL A 40 -18.04 -0.71 7.45
CA VAL A 40 -16.95 0.06 8.09
C VAL A 40 -15.87 0.43 7.07
N PHE A 41 -15.39 -0.55 6.31
CA PHE A 41 -14.31 -0.37 5.34
C PHE A 41 -14.66 0.62 4.22
N ILE A 42 -15.82 0.46 3.57
CA ILE A 42 -16.27 1.33 2.48
C ILE A 42 -16.46 2.77 2.95
N ASN A 43 -16.97 2.96 4.16
CA ASN A 43 -17.16 4.30 4.71
C ASN A 43 -15.85 5.00 5.05
N CYS A 44 -14.83 4.24 5.47
CA CYS A 44 -13.48 4.77 5.64
C CYS A 44 -12.85 5.14 4.30
N LEU A 45 -12.99 4.29 3.27
CA LEU A 45 -12.49 4.59 1.91
C LEU A 45 -13.11 5.86 1.32
N THR A 46 -14.42 6.02 1.50
CA THR A 46 -15.15 7.18 0.94
C THR A 46 -15.08 8.43 1.83
N LYS A 47 -14.40 8.35 2.99
CA LYS A 47 -14.26 9.43 3.99
C LYS A 47 -15.59 10.05 4.46
N LYS A 48 -16.72 9.35 4.27
CA LYS A 48 -18.05 9.91 4.56
C LYS A 48 -18.41 9.89 6.05
N TYR A 49 -17.92 8.91 6.79
CA TYR A 49 -18.38 8.67 8.18
C TYR A 49 -17.25 8.49 9.21
N LEU A 50 -15.98 8.35 8.78
CA LEU A 50 -14.81 8.16 9.66
C LEU A 50 -13.55 8.88 9.11
N PRO A 51 -13.52 10.23 9.07
CA PRO A 51 -12.45 10.97 8.41
C PRO A 51 -11.09 10.87 9.10
N GLU A 52 -11.05 10.64 10.42
CA GLU A 52 -9.81 10.66 11.22
C GLU A 52 -9.30 9.26 11.62
N THR A 53 -10.00 8.20 11.24
CA THR A 53 -9.63 6.83 11.64
C THR A 53 -8.83 6.14 10.55
N LYS A 54 -7.65 5.63 10.91
CA LYS A 54 -6.85 4.78 10.01
C LYS A 54 -7.33 3.33 10.10
N VAL A 55 -7.74 2.75 8.99
CA VAL A 55 -8.27 1.39 8.93
C VAL A 55 -7.41 0.51 8.05
N VAL A 56 -6.96 -0.60 8.61
CA VAL A 56 -6.33 -1.70 7.86
C VAL A 56 -7.28 -2.87 7.90
N CYS A 57 -7.77 -3.29 6.74
CA CYS A 57 -8.62 -4.47 6.60
C CYS A 57 -7.79 -5.62 6.04
N PHE A 58 -7.97 -6.82 6.57
CA PHE A 58 -7.41 -8.04 5.99
C PHE A 58 -8.48 -9.12 5.98
N SER A 59 -8.37 -10.00 4.99
CA SER A 59 -9.26 -11.14 4.83
C SER A 59 -8.45 -12.42 4.76
N SER A 60 -8.93 -13.47 5.44
CA SER A 60 -8.39 -14.82 5.29
C SER A 60 -9.10 -15.65 4.22
N GLY A 61 -10.14 -15.12 3.56
CA GLY A 61 -11.09 -15.90 2.77
C GLY A 61 -11.37 -15.36 1.37
N GLN A 62 -11.68 -16.27 0.43
CA GLN A 62 -11.97 -15.92 -0.96
C GLN A 62 -13.33 -15.21 -1.18
N ASN A 63 -14.23 -15.22 -0.19
CA ASN A 63 -15.59 -14.72 -0.33
C ASN A 63 -15.77 -13.25 0.06
N GLU A 64 -14.68 -12.53 0.33
CA GLU A 64 -14.74 -11.15 0.81
C GLU A 64 -14.28 -10.17 -0.27
N LYS A 65 -15.14 -9.22 -0.62
CA LYS A 65 -14.93 -8.27 -1.73
C LYS A 65 -14.06 -7.07 -1.37
N TYR A 66 -13.34 -7.10 -0.24
CA TYR A 66 -12.54 -5.97 0.24
C TYR A 66 -11.45 -5.57 -0.77
N SER A 67 -10.80 -6.55 -1.39
CA SER A 67 -9.78 -6.32 -2.42
C SER A 67 -10.37 -5.63 -3.66
N THR A 68 -11.57 -6.02 -4.07
CA THR A 68 -12.32 -5.38 -5.18
C THR A 68 -12.67 -3.94 -4.83
N TYR A 69 -13.31 -3.70 -3.68
CA TYR A 69 -13.68 -2.34 -3.25
C TYR A 69 -12.47 -1.42 -3.14
N PHE A 70 -11.35 -1.94 -2.62
CA PHE A 70 -10.11 -1.18 -2.55
C PHE A 70 -9.52 -0.89 -3.93
N SER A 71 -9.52 -1.87 -4.83
CA SER A 71 -9.01 -1.71 -6.21
C SER A 71 -9.82 -0.67 -7.00
N ASP A 72 -11.15 -0.69 -6.85
CA ASP A 72 -12.05 0.28 -7.48
C ASP A 72 -11.76 1.70 -6.96
N TYR A 73 -11.63 1.85 -5.64
CA TYR A 73 -11.22 3.11 -5.01
C TYR A 73 -9.87 3.62 -5.55
N LEU A 74 -8.84 2.75 -5.59
CA LEU A 74 -7.52 3.10 -6.14
C LEU A 74 -7.60 3.56 -7.60
N SER A 75 -8.46 2.92 -8.40
CA SER A 75 -8.65 3.27 -9.80
C SER A 75 -9.25 4.67 -9.96
N HIS A 76 -10.24 5.01 -9.13
CA HIS A 76 -10.88 6.32 -9.13
C HIS A 76 -9.93 7.43 -8.65
N GLU A 77 -9.17 7.21 -7.58
CA GLU A 77 -8.20 8.21 -7.09
C GLU A 77 -7.07 8.47 -8.10
N ARG A 78 -6.60 7.41 -8.78
CA ARG A 78 -5.63 7.54 -9.88
C ARG A 78 -6.18 8.33 -11.06
N GLN A 79 -7.42 8.07 -11.47
CA GLN A 79 -8.08 8.84 -12.53
C GLN A 79 -8.25 10.31 -12.16
N ALA A 80 -8.47 10.60 -10.87
CA ALA A 80 -8.58 11.96 -10.36
C ALA A 80 -7.22 12.67 -10.15
N ASN A 81 -6.08 12.03 -10.48
CA ASN A 81 -4.71 12.51 -10.20
C ASN A 81 -4.48 12.88 -8.72
N ARG A 82 -5.20 12.23 -7.80
CA ARG A 82 -5.02 12.42 -6.37
C ARG A 82 -3.96 11.47 -5.83
N GLY A 83 -3.16 11.94 -4.89
CA GLY A 83 -2.23 11.10 -4.16
C GLY A 83 -3.00 10.05 -3.35
N LEU A 84 -2.45 8.84 -3.24
CA LEU A 84 -3.03 7.80 -2.41
C LEU A 84 -2.88 8.18 -0.94
N SER A 85 -4.00 8.33 -0.24
CA SER A 85 -3.98 8.43 1.23
C SER A 85 -3.91 7.04 1.85
N LEU A 86 -3.01 6.84 2.80
CA LEU A 86 -2.86 5.59 3.57
C LEU A 86 -3.83 5.51 4.76
N ASP A 87 -4.90 6.31 4.75
CA ASP A 87 -5.92 6.31 5.82
C ASP A 87 -6.73 5.01 5.81
N CYS A 88 -6.90 4.37 4.65
CA CYS A 88 -7.62 3.11 4.55
C CYS A 88 -6.92 2.19 3.56
N CYS A 89 -6.56 0.98 3.96
CA CYS A 89 -5.92 0.00 3.08
C CYS A 89 -6.41 -1.42 3.29
N TYR A 90 -6.38 -2.19 2.20
CA TYR A 90 -6.52 -3.64 2.25
C TYR A 90 -5.13 -4.27 2.34
N TYR A 91 -4.90 -5.08 3.37
CA TYR A 91 -3.70 -5.87 3.54
C TYR A 91 -3.87 -7.23 2.89
N ASP A 92 -3.00 -7.52 1.93
CA ASP A 92 -2.86 -8.84 1.33
C ASP A 92 -1.69 -9.60 1.95
N LYS A 93 -1.85 -10.90 2.21
CA LYS A 93 -0.79 -11.74 2.79
C LYS A 93 0.46 -11.79 1.90
N SER A 94 0.35 -11.59 0.59
CA SER A 94 1.53 -11.46 -0.28
C SER A 94 2.46 -10.32 0.13
N TRP A 95 1.94 -9.29 0.81
CA TRP A 95 2.72 -8.15 1.30
C TRP A 95 3.44 -8.42 2.61
N SER A 96 3.19 -9.55 3.29
CA SER A 96 3.85 -9.88 4.56
C SER A 96 5.37 -9.78 4.45
N LYS A 97 5.96 -10.32 3.38
CA LYS A 97 7.41 -10.29 3.17
C LYS A 97 7.96 -8.87 3.05
N LEU A 98 7.26 -8.01 2.29
CA LEU A 98 7.64 -6.61 2.12
C LEU A 98 7.51 -5.84 3.43
N LEU A 99 6.42 -6.03 4.18
CA LEU A 99 6.23 -5.36 5.48
C LEU A 99 7.27 -5.81 6.50
N ILE A 100 7.60 -7.10 6.55
CA ILE A 100 8.67 -7.63 7.38
C ILE A 100 9.98 -6.92 7.01
N PHE A 101 10.34 -6.92 5.73
CA PHE A 101 11.56 -6.25 5.26
C PHE A 101 11.59 -4.76 5.61
N ILE A 102 10.52 -4.01 5.34
CA ILE A 102 10.45 -2.58 5.68
C ILE A 102 10.58 -2.38 7.19
N SER A 103 9.91 -3.20 8.00
CA SER A 103 9.97 -3.08 9.46
C SER A 103 11.37 -3.35 10.02
N THR A 104 12.13 -4.27 9.41
CA THR A 104 13.47 -4.63 9.84
C THR A 104 14.51 -3.57 9.47
N ILE A 105 14.38 -2.93 8.31
CA ILE A 105 15.29 -1.86 7.88
C ILE A 105 14.97 -0.51 8.55
N CYS A 106 13.69 -0.19 8.77
CA CYS A 106 13.31 1.11 9.33
C CYS A 106 13.53 1.21 10.83
N LYS A 107 13.56 0.08 11.54
CA LYS A 107 13.75 0.05 13.00
C LYS A 107 14.59 -1.17 13.38
N SER A 108 15.91 -0.97 13.45
CA SER A 108 16.87 -2.00 13.87
C SER A 108 16.52 -2.63 15.21
N ASN A 109 16.01 -1.83 16.17
CA ASN A 109 15.56 -2.28 17.50
C ASN A 109 14.04 -2.55 17.58
N GLY A 110 13.40 -2.92 16.46
CA GLY A 110 11.97 -3.16 16.39
C GLY A 110 11.58 -4.57 16.85
N LEU A 111 10.32 -4.75 17.25
CA LEU A 111 9.78 -6.06 17.67
C LEU A 111 9.95 -7.15 16.59
N VAL A 112 9.72 -6.77 15.32
CA VAL A 112 9.87 -7.71 14.20
C VAL A 112 11.33 -8.14 14.06
N ARG A 113 12.27 -7.20 14.10
CA ARG A 113 13.69 -7.50 13.98
C ARG A 113 14.20 -8.35 15.13
N ASN A 114 13.84 -8.00 16.36
CA ASN A 114 14.18 -8.80 17.54
C ASN A 114 13.68 -10.24 17.41
N PHE A 115 12.43 -10.42 16.98
CA PHE A 115 11.87 -11.74 16.74
C PHE A 115 12.65 -12.54 15.68
N LEU A 116 13.04 -11.92 14.56
CA LEU A 116 13.82 -12.60 13.53
C LEU A 116 15.22 -12.99 14.03
N CYS A 117 15.89 -12.13 14.80
CA CYS A 117 17.17 -12.43 15.43
C CYS A 117 17.05 -13.60 16.42
N GLU A 118 16.08 -13.55 17.32
CA GLU A 118 15.83 -14.58 18.34
C GLU A 118 15.54 -15.96 17.72
N LYS A 119 14.92 -15.99 16.54
CA LYS A 119 14.63 -17.21 15.79
C LYS A 119 15.73 -17.63 14.82
N GLY A 120 16.82 -16.88 14.71
CA GLY A 120 17.92 -17.16 13.78
C GLY A 120 17.49 -17.09 12.32
N TYR A 121 16.52 -16.22 11.99
CA TYR A 121 16.04 -16.04 10.62
C TYR A 121 16.83 -15.00 9.83
N ILE A 122 17.64 -14.18 10.52
CA ILE A 122 18.50 -13.17 9.91
C ILE A 122 19.88 -13.19 10.54
N ASP A 123 20.88 -12.81 9.74
CA ASP A 123 22.23 -12.52 10.22
C ASP A 123 22.37 -11.01 10.42
N VAL A 124 22.97 -10.63 11.54
CA VAL A 124 23.21 -9.23 11.90
C VAL A 124 24.71 -8.97 11.87
N SER A 125 25.10 -7.77 11.43
CA SER A 125 26.48 -7.28 11.48
C SER A 125 27.10 -7.39 12.88
N ASP A 126 28.43 -7.37 12.96
CA ASP A 126 29.18 -7.48 14.23
C ASP A 126 28.80 -6.39 15.24
N ASP A 127 28.46 -5.19 14.77
CA ASP A 127 27.99 -4.06 15.58
C ASP A 127 26.49 -4.15 15.93
N LYS A 128 25.82 -5.22 15.47
CA LYS A 128 24.39 -5.54 15.64
C LYS A 128 23.40 -4.51 15.08
N ASN A 129 23.86 -3.60 14.22
CA ASN A 129 23.00 -2.56 13.67
C ASN A 129 22.26 -2.97 12.40
N ASP A 130 22.86 -3.82 11.55
CA ASP A 130 22.38 -4.06 10.19
C ASP A 130 22.06 -5.53 9.91
N ASP A 131 20.94 -5.77 9.24
CA ASP A 131 20.56 -7.09 8.74
C ASP A 131 21.27 -7.27 7.41
N ILE A 132 22.25 -8.18 7.40
CA ILE A 132 23.13 -8.42 6.24
C ILE A 132 22.65 -9.59 5.37
N SER A 133 21.60 -10.27 5.81
CA SER A 133 21.07 -11.48 5.17
C SER A 133 19.83 -11.23 4.30
N SER A 134 18.94 -10.33 4.74
CA SER A 134 17.71 -10.02 4.04
C SER A 134 17.95 -9.15 2.80
N LYS A 135 17.38 -9.55 1.66
CA LYS A 135 17.47 -8.78 0.41
C LYS A 135 16.09 -8.57 -0.20
N LEU A 136 15.79 -7.32 -0.57
CA LEU A 136 14.60 -6.96 -1.35
C LEU A 136 14.98 -6.81 -2.82
N THR A 137 14.49 -7.71 -3.66
CA THR A 137 14.66 -7.63 -5.12
C THR A 137 13.36 -7.17 -5.76
N LEU A 138 13.44 -6.13 -6.58
CA LEU A 138 12.30 -5.54 -7.29
C LEU A 138 12.63 -5.43 -8.78
N THR A 139 11.68 -5.80 -9.63
CA THR A 139 11.79 -5.57 -11.07
C THR A 139 11.04 -4.29 -11.43
N VAL A 140 11.77 -3.26 -11.86
CA VAL A 140 11.16 -2.01 -12.32
C VAL A 140 10.92 -2.09 -13.82
N ARG A 141 9.66 -1.95 -14.25
CA ARG A 141 9.30 -1.83 -15.66
C ARG A 141 9.05 -0.37 -16.01
N VAL A 142 9.84 0.17 -16.93
CA VAL A 142 9.56 1.49 -17.52
C VAL A 142 8.50 1.34 -18.60
N ASN A 143 7.48 2.22 -18.59
CA ASN A 143 6.39 2.20 -19.56
C ASN A 143 6.94 2.42 -20.99
N SER A 144 6.55 1.58 -21.94
CA SER A 144 6.99 1.66 -23.34
C SER A 144 6.66 2.99 -24.00
N ALA A 145 5.54 3.63 -23.64
CA ALA A 145 5.20 4.96 -24.13
C ALA A 145 6.24 6.00 -23.70
N TYR A 146 6.73 5.91 -22.46
CA TYR A 146 7.78 6.80 -21.98
C TYR A 146 9.12 6.51 -22.68
N VAL A 147 9.48 5.23 -22.83
CA VAL A 147 10.67 4.81 -23.59
C VAL A 147 10.64 5.37 -25.01
N ASN A 148 9.50 5.28 -25.69
CA ASN A 148 9.34 5.81 -27.04
C ASN A 148 9.47 7.33 -27.09
N ARG A 149 8.93 8.05 -26.10
CA ARG A 149 9.13 9.51 -26.01
C ARG A 149 10.59 9.89 -25.81
N VAL A 150 11.34 9.12 -25.02
CA VAL A 150 12.79 9.33 -24.84
C VAL A 150 13.54 9.06 -26.16
N LYS A 151 13.20 7.99 -26.88
CA LYS A 151 13.78 7.72 -28.22
C LYS A 151 13.48 8.83 -29.22
N MET A 152 12.26 9.36 -29.22
CA MET A 152 11.91 10.51 -30.07
C MET A 152 12.69 11.77 -29.68
N ALA A 153 12.84 12.04 -28.38
CA ALA A 153 13.64 13.16 -27.89
C ALA A 153 15.10 13.06 -28.33
N LEU A 154 15.69 11.87 -28.30
CA LEU A 154 17.05 11.63 -28.82
C LEU A 154 17.16 11.93 -30.32
N ALA A 155 16.21 11.44 -31.13
CA ALA A 155 16.20 11.72 -32.56
C ALA A 155 15.99 13.21 -32.89
N GLN A 156 15.25 13.93 -32.05
CA GLN A 156 15.07 15.38 -32.16
C GLN A 156 16.35 16.15 -31.79
N GLU A 157 17.06 15.72 -30.74
CA GLU A 157 18.36 16.28 -30.34
C GLU A 157 19.40 16.11 -31.45
N GLU A 158 19.44 14.96 -32.12
CA GLU A 158 20.31 14.71 -33.28
C GLU A 158 20.02 15.67 -34.45
N GLN A 159 18.79 16.16 -34.56
CA GLN A 159 18.37 17.16 -35.55
C GLN A 159 18.59 18.61 -35.08
N GLY A 160 19.21 18.81 -33.90
CA GLY A 160 19.50 20.13 -33.33
C GLY A 160 18.34 20.77 -32.58
N ILE A 161 17.28 20.02 -32.26
CA ILE A 161 16.15 20.52 -31.47
C ILE A 161 16.52 20.49 -29.98
N GLU A 162 16.50 21.66 -29.35
CA GLU A 162 16.73 21.83 -27.91
C GLU A 162 15.43 21.74 -27.09
N ASN A 163 15.54 21.66 -25.76
CA ASN A 163 14.40 21.58 -24.82
C ASN A 163 13.48 20.35 -24.98
N THR A 164 14.07 19.20 -25.31
CA THR A 164 13.31 17.94 -25.36
C THR A 164 12.93 17.42 -23.96
N LEU A 165 12.16 16.33 -23.92
CA LEU A 165 11.80 15.62 -22.69
C LEU A 165 13.00 15.34 -21.77
N ARG A 166 14.20 15.11 -22.32
CA ARG A 166 15.40 14.77 -21.54
C ARG A 166 15.91 15.94 -20.69
N TYR A 167 15.58 17.18 -21.07
CA TYR A 167 15.89 18.37 -20.30
C TYR A 167 14.89 18.65 -19.17
N SER A 168 13.77 17.90 -19.12
CA SER A 168 12.78 18.06 -18.05
C SER A 168 13.36 17.69 -16.69
N ALA A 169 12.92 18.39 -15.64
CA ALA A 169 13.33 18.12 -14.26
C ALA A 169 13.05 16.67 -13.84
N TYR A 170 11.92 16.11 -14.30
CA TYR A 170 11.56 14.72 -14.05
C TYR A 170 12.59 13.74 -14.65
N HIS A 171 12.94 13.90 -15.94
CA HIS A 171 13.87 12.98 -16.59
C HIS A 171 15.27 13.07 -15.98
N ARG A 172 15.76 14.28 -15.67
CA ARG A 172 17.06 14.49 -15.00
C ARG A 172 17.11 13.85 -13.61
N THR A 173 16.01 13.93 -12.86
CA THR A 173 15.90 13.29 -11.54
C THR A 173 15.98 11.77 -11.68
N LEU A 174 15.29 11.21 -12.66
CA LEU A 174 15.30 9.77 -12.94
C LEU A 174 16.67 9.29 -13.41
N GLU A 175 17.36 10.04 -14.27
CA GLU A 175 18.71 9.75 -14.73
C GLU A 175 19.73 9.80 -13.57
N SER A 176 19.63 10.81 -12.71
CA SER A 176 20.43 10.91 -11.48
C SER A 176 20.19 9.73 -10.53
N PHE A 177 18.93 9.34 -10.33
CA PHE A 177 18.57 8.17 -9.51
C PHE A 177 19.22 6.89 -10.04
N ILE A 178 19.13 6.63 -11.35
CA ILE A 178 19.70 5.44 -11.97
C ILE A 178 21.23 5.44 -11.80
N ASN A 179 21.89 6.55 -12.14
CA ASN A 179 23.35 6.61 -12.13
C ASN A 179 23.95 6.53 -10.72
N ASN A 180 23.28 7.09 -9.72
CA ASN A 180 23.82 7.20 -8.36
C ASN A 180 23.36 6.08 -7.41
N ILE A 181 22.23 5.44 -7.67
CA ILE A 181 21.62 4.48 -6.73
C ILE A 181 21.54 3.07 -7.33
N VAL A 182 21.27 2.95 -8.63
CA VAL A 182 21.07 1.63 -9.27
C VAL A 182 22.38 1.07 -9.81
N ASN A 183 23.22 1.93 -10.39
CA ASN A 183 24.50 1.53 -11.00
C ASN A 183 25.72 1.74 -10.08
N ALA A 184 25.50 2.22 -8.85
CA ALA A 184 26.55 2.34 -7.83
C ALA A 184 26.84 1.00 -7.16
#